data_AF-A0AAW1MXV1-F1
#
_entry.id   AF-A0AAW1MXV1-F1
#
_cell.length_a   1.000
_cell.length_b   1.000
_cell.length_c   1.000
_cell.angle_alpha   90.00
_cell.angle_beta   90.00
_cell.angle_gamma   90.00
#
_symmetry.space_group_name_H-M   'P 1'
#
loop_
_entity.id
_entity.type
_entity.pdbx_description
1 polymer ?
#
loop_
_entity_poly.entity_id
_entity_poly.type
_entity_poly.pdbx_seq_one_letter_code
_entity_poly.pdbx_strand_id
1 'polypeptide(L)'
;MIRSGAVNDFMSFANVTQKNTFKNANNRLLDLILSNVECQLFREDDPLVGVDEHHPPLLIDVVLNTADRKHSKFEGCGLRGWNFRRANFNLLYSMLAGVDWSFLEAYTDAEAACDAFYGILNSVLQR
;
A
#
# COMPACT_ATOMS: atom_id res chain seq x y z
N MET A 1 -6.43 -5.37 25.32
CA MET A 1 -6.57 -3.95 24.98
C MET A 1 -5.28 -3.25 25.34
N ILE A 2 -4.71 -2.49 24.41
CA ILE A 2 -3.41 -1.80 24.54
C ILE A 2 -3.49 -0.73 25.64
N ARG A 3 -2.39 -0.53 26.38
CA ARG A 3 -2.29 0.45 27.48
C ARG A 3 -1.45 1.69 27.11
N SER A 4 -1.16 1.91 25.84
CA SER A 4 -0.40 3.06 25.36
C SER A 4 -1.31 4.26 25.15
N GLY A 5 -1.01 5.38 25.82
CA GLY A 5 -1.77 6.63 25.70
C GLY A 5 -1.81 7.16 24.26
N ALA A 6 -0.66 7.22 23.59
CA ALA A 6 -0.57 7.71 22.21
C ALA A 6 -1.40 6.88 21.22
N VAL A 7 -1.48 5.56 21.41
CA VAL A 7 -2.29 4.69 20.55
C VAL A 7 -3.78 4.90 20.83
N ASN A 8 -4.17 5.09 22.09
CA ASN A 8 -5.55 5.42 22.44
C ASN A 8 -5.98 6.78 21.88
N ASP A 9 -5.10 7.78 21.94
CA ASP A 9 -5.34 9.11 21.38
C ASP A 9 -5.51 9.02 19.85
N PHE A 10 -4.65 8.25 19.17
CA PHE A 10 -4.79 7.99 17.74
C PHE A 10 -6.10 7.27 17.40
N MET A 11 -6.45 6.23 18.15
CA MET A 11 -7.70 5.48 17.95
C MET A 11 -8.93 6.38 18.10
N SER A 12 -8.92 7.24 19.11
CA SER A 12 -9.97 8.24 19.34
C SER A 12 -10.04 9.26 18.19
N PHE A 13 -8.90 9.84 17.82
CA PHE A 13 -8.81 10.83 16.74
C PHE A 13 -9.29 10.28 15.39
N ALA A 14 -8.85 9.07 15.02
CA ALA A 14 -9.17 8.45 13.75
C ALA A 14 -10.50 7.68 13.76
N ASN A 15 -11.21 7.65 14.90
CA ASN A 15 -12.42 6.85 15.11
C ASN A 15 -12.24 5.37 14.69
N VAL A 16 -11.09 4.79 15.03
CA VAL A 16 -10.77 3.38 14.78
C VAL A 16 -10.74 2.62 16.08
N THR A 17 -11.10 1.34 16.02
CA THR A 17 -11.07 0.44 17.17
C THR A 17 -10.12 -0.72 16.91
N GLN A 18 -9.50 -1.24 17.97
CA GLN A 18 -8.69 -2.44 17.87
C GLN A 18 -9.59 -3.65 17.63
N LYS A 19 -9.33 -4.38 16.54
CA LYS A 19 -10.10 -5.55 16.13
C LYS A 19 -9.45 -6.86 16.53
N ASN A 20 -8.12 -6.95 16.53
CA ASN A 20 -7.42 -8.20 16.80
C ASN A 20 -7.05 -8.42 18.27
N THR A 21 -7.05 -9.68 18.68
CA THR A 21 -6.58 -10.15 20.01
C THR A 21 -5.55 -11.28 19.91
N PHE A 22 -5.10 -11.60 18.69
CA PHE A 22 -4.14 -12.68 18.44
C PHE A 22 -2.80 -12.38 19.06
N LYS A 23 -2.36 -13.28 19.93
CA LYS A 23 -1.06 -13.23 20.57
C LYS A 23 -0.10 -14.19 19.88
N ASN A 24 1.17 -13.81 19.89
CA ASN A 24 2.27 -14.63 19.43
C ASN A 24 2.55 -15.80 20.40
N ALA A 25 3.55 -16.63 20.08
CA ALA A 25 3.96 -17.77 20.90
C ALA A 25 4.31 -17.41 22.36
N ASN A 26 4.73 -16.16 22.60
CA ASN A 26 5.07 -15.63 23.93
C ASN A 26 3.88 -14.99 24.66
N ASN A 27 2.65 -15.20 24.19
CA ASN A 27 1.42 -14.62 24.77
C ASN A 27 1.45 -13.07 24.77
N ARG A 28 2.17 -12.46 23.82
CA ARG A 28 2.25 -11.01 23.60
C ARG A 28 1.49 -10.63 22.34
N LEU A 29 0.81 -9.48 22.39
CA LEU A 29 0.18 -8.87 21.22
C LEU A 29 1.20 -7.88 20.62
N LEU A 30 1.78 -8.23 19.48
CA LEU A 30 2.73 -7.37 18.75
C LEU A 30 2.06 -6.70 17.56
N ASP A 31 1.33 -7.48 16.77
CA ASP A 31 0.63 -6.98 15.59
C ASP A 31 -0.69 -6.33 15.98
N LEU A 32 -1.00 -5.19 15.38
CA LEU A 32 -2.19 -4.39 15.67
C LEU A 32 -3.03 -4.19 14.42
N ILE A 33 -4.30 -4.55 14.53
CA ILE A 33 -5.31 -4.35 13.49
C ILE A 33 -6.32 -3.35 14.05
N LEU A 34 -6.28 -2.14 13.49
CA LEU A 34 -7.18 -1.04 13.83
C LEU A 34 -8.11 -0.76 12.67
N SER A 35 -9.41 -0.68 12.92
CA SER A 35 -10.40 -0.43 11.87
C SER A 35 -11.61 0.33 12.41
N ASN A 36 -12.16 1.21 11.57
CA ASN A 36 -13.45 1.86 11.78
C ASN A 36 -14.61 1.09 11.12
N VAL A 37 -14.31 0.00 10.40
CA VAL A 37 -15.27 -0.91 9.79
C VAL A 37 -15.21 -2.27 10.47
N GLU A 38 -16.34 -2.99 10.45
CA GLU A 38 -16.36 -4.37 10.92
C GLU A 38 -15.52 -5.26 10.02
N CYS A 39 -14.72 -6.11 10.66
CA CYS A 39 -13.90 -7.11 10.00
C CYS A 39 -13.88 -8.40 10.82
N GLN A 40 -13.74 -9.52 10.12
CA GLN A 40 -13.49 -10.82 10.72
C GLN A 40 -12.02 -11.15 10.59
N LEU A 41 -11.47 -11.81 11.60
CA LEU A 41 -10.05 -12.08 11.69
C LEU A 41 -9.84 -13.55 11.98
N PHE A 42 -8.96 -14.16 11.22
CA PHE A 42 -8.64 -15.59 11.31
C PHE A 42 -7.12 -15.76 11.38
N ARG A 43 -6.68 -16.91 11.88
CA ARG A 43 -5.30 -17.35 11.66
C ARG A 43 -5.22 -17.94 10.27
N GLU A 44 -4.14 -17.68 9.57
CA GLU A 44 -3.87 -18.32 8.29
C GLU A 44 -3.42 -19.77 8.53
N ASP A 45 -4.08 -20.71 7.86
CA ASP A 45 -3.84 -22.15 8.03
C ASP A 45 -2.91 -22.70 6.94
N ASP A 46 -2.72 -21.99 5.81
CA ASP A 46 -1.84 -22.40 4.71
C ASP A 46 -0.83 -21.29 4.30
N PRO A 47 0.24 -21.10 5.09
CA PRO A 47 1.24 -20.08 4.82
C PRO A 47 2.18 -20.49 3.69
N LEU A 48 2.39 -19.59 2.72
CA LEU A 48 3.29 -19.80 1.57
C LEU A 48 4.77 -19.94 1.95
N VAL A 49 5.14 -19.50 3.15
CA VAL A 49 6.50 -19.54 3.70
C VAL A 49 6.47 -20.11 5.12
N GLY A 50 7.65 -20.48 5.64
CA GLY A 50 7.76 -20.91 7.04
C GLY A 50 7.20 -19.86 8.00
N VAL A 51 6.38 -20.30 8.96
CA VAL A 51 5.69 -19.43 9.92
C VAL A 51 6.70 -18.81 10.88
N ASP A 52 6.62 -17.48 11.04
CA ASP A 52 7.27 -16.79 12.15
C ASP A 52 6.40 -16.90 13.42
N GLU A 53 6.92 -17.54 14.46
CA GLU A 53 6.25 -17.68 15.75
C GLU A 53 5.98 -16.35 16.46
N HIS A 54 6.75 -15.30 16.13
CA HIS A 54 6.59 -13.95 16.68
C HIS A 54 5.52 -13.15 15.94
N HIS A 55 5.33 -13.43 14.64
CA HIS A 55 4.39 -12.76 13.74
C HIS A 55 3.55 -13.81 12.98
N PRO A 56 2.61 -14.48 13.68
CA PRO A 56 1.78 -15.49 13.05
C PRO A 56 0.94 -14.85 11.93
N PRO A 57 0.80 -15.50 10.77
CA PRO A 57 0.04 -14.97 9.66
C PRO A 57 -1.45 -14.85 10.02
N LEU A 58 -2.06 -13.74 9.61
CA LEU A 58 -3.45 -13.39 9.91
C LEU A 58 -4.21 -13.13 8.61
N LEU A 59 -5.42 -13.68 8.53
CA LEU A 59 -6.36 -13.44 7.45
C LEU A 59 -7.43 -12.46 7.94
N ILE A 60 -7.76 -11.46 7.11
CA ILE A 60 -8.67 -10.37 7.45
C ILE A 60 -9.75 -10.27 6.38
N ASP A 61 -10.99 -10.54 6.77
CA ASP A 61 -12.15 -10.36 5.91
C ASP A 61 -12.85 -9.05 6.25
N VAL A 62 -12.97 -8.16 5.25
CA VAL A 62 -13.60 -6.86 5.40
C VAL A 62 -14.79 -6.76 4.44
N VAL A 63 -15.97 -6.48 4.98
CA VAL A 63 -17.16 -6.20 4.17
C VAL A 63 -17.25 -4.71 3.90
N LEU A 64 -16.90 -4.30 2.67
CA LEU A 64 -17.04 -2.91 2.25
C LEU A 64 -18.45 -2.67 1.74
N ASN A 65 -19.27 -1.97 2.52
CA ASN A 65 -20.56 -1.51 2.02
C ASN A 65 -20.34 -0.31 1.08
N THR A 66 -20.37 -0.58 -0.23
CA THR A 66 -20.20 0.43 -1.27
C THR A 66 -21.48 1.22 -1.58
N ALA A 67 -22.62 0.88 -0.95
CA ALA A 67 -23.92 1.43 -1.31
C ALA A 67 -24.06 2.94 -1.01
N ASP A 68 -23.36 3.45 0.01
CA ASP A 68 -23.48 4.86 0.43
C ASP A 68 -22.29 5.74 0.03
N ARG A 69 -21.26 5.16 -0.60
CA ARG A 69 -20.22 5.96 -1.25
C ARG A 69 -20.79 6.43 -2.59
N LYS A 70 -21.62 7.50 -2.54
CA LYS A 70 -21.45 8.55 -3.56
C LYS A 70 -19.96 8.72 -3.62
N HIS A 71 -19.31 8.39 -4.75
CA HIS A 71 -17.91 8.75 -4.94
C HIS A 71 -17.82 10.14 -4.36
N SER A 72 -17.10 10.31 -3.24
CA SER A 72 -16.65 11.64 -2.92
C SER A 72 -15.89 11.96 -4.18
N LYS A 73 -16.52 12.79 -5.04
CA LYS A 73 -15.76 13.61 -5.95
C LYS A 73 -14.68 14.10 -5.01
N PHE A 74 -13.44 13.71 -5.24
CA PHE A 74 -12.32 14.32 -4.57
C PHE A 74 -12.58 15.81 -4.77
N GLU A 75 -13.18 16.45 -3.77
CA GLU A 75 -13.52 17.86 -3.84
C GLU A 75 -12.14 18.50 -3.84
N GLY A 76 -11.82 19.08 -4.98
CA GLY A 76 -10.47 19.23 -5.45
C GLY A 76 -9.55 19.77 -4.37
N CYS A 77 -8.62 18.93 -3.91
CA CYS A 77 -7.26 19.46 -3.86
C CYS A 77 -6.97 19.84 -5.32
N GLY A 78 -6.60 21.09 -5.59
CA GLY A 78 -6.41 21.65 -6.93
C GLY A 78 -5.29 21.00 -7.75
N LEU A 79 -4.93 19.75 -7.45
CA LEU A 79 -4.04 18.93 -8.25
C LEU A 79 -4.80 18.53 -9.50
N ARG A 80 -4.44 19.18 -10.60
CA ARG A 80 -4.72 18.78 -11.96
C ARG A 80 -4.10 17.40 -12.19
N GLY A 81 -4.75 16.36 -11.66
CA GLY A 81 -4.29 14.99 -11.71
C GLY A 81 -4.47 14.40 -13.10
N TRP A 82 -3.52 13.57 -13.52
CA TRP A 82 -3.60 12.85 -14.79
C TRP A 82 -4.76 11.85 -14.76
N ASN A 83 -5.57 11.83 -15.81
CA ASN A 83 -6.62 10.82 -15.98
C ASN A 83 -6.02 9.57 -16.63
N PHE A 84 -5.44 8.70 -15.79
CA PHE A 84 -4.81 7.46 -16.24
C PHE A 84 -5.77 6.51 -16.97
N ARG A 85 -7.09 6.60 -16.72
CA ARG A 85 -8.10 5.79 -17.43
C ARG A 85 -8.15 6.10 -18.93
N ARG A 86 -7.77 7.32 -19.33
CA ARG A 86 -7.77 7.78 -20.73
C ARG A 86 -6.37 7.86 -21.33
N ALA A 87 -5.34 7.34 -20.65
CA ALA A 87 -3.99 7.36 -21.16
C ALA A 87 -3.87 6.51 -22.43
N ASN A 88 -3.03 6.95 -23.37
CA ASN A 88 -2.72 6.18 -24.58
C ASN A 88 -1.62 5.16 -24.26
N PHE A 89 -2.02 4.03 -23.68
CA PHE A 89 -1.09 2.98 -23.27
C PHE A 89 -0.27 2.40 -24.42
N ASN A 90 -0.86 2.29 -25.62
CA ASN A 90 -0.14 1.80 -26.80
C ASN A 90 1.05 2.70 -27.16
N LEU A 91 0.83 4.03 -27.13
CA LEU A 91 1.91 4.99 -27.35
C LEU A 91 2.95 4.90 -26.22
N LEU A 92 2.52 4.88 -24.96
CA LEU A 92 3.40 4.74 -23.80
C LEU A 92 4.32 3.52 -23.93
N TYR A 93 3.76 2.35 -24.23
CA TYR A 93 4.54 1.12 -24.41
C TYR A 93 5.49 1.20 -25.59
N SER A 94 5.05 1.77 -26.73
CA SER A 94 5.94 1.95 -27.87
C SER A 94 7.13 2.87 -27.57
N MET A 95 6.92 3.90 -26.75
CA MET A 95 7.98 4.84 -26.36
C MET A 95 8.97 4.19 -25.39
N LEU A 96 8.48 3.45 -24.39
CA LEU A 96 9.33 2.74 -23.44
C LEU A 96 10.13 1.61 -24.10
N ALA A 97 9.53 0.90 -25.05
CA ALA A 97 10.21 -0.14 -25.82
C ALA A 97 11.26 0.42 -26.79
N GLY A 98 11.10 1.67 -27.23
CA GLY A 98 12.06 2.36 -28.10
C GLY A 98 13.26 2.98 -27.38
N VAL A 99 13.25 3.01 -26.04
CA VAL A 99 14.40 3.45 -25.25
C VAL A 99 15.44 2.34 -25.22
N ASP A 100 16.69 2.67 -25.55
CA ASP A 100 17.82 1.80 -25.29
C ASP A 100 18.19 1.87 -23.81
N TRP A 101 18.01 0.77 -23.08
CA TRP A 101 18.29 0.69 -21.64
C TRP A 101 19.70 0.22 -21.31
N SER A 102 20.53 -0.10 -22.32
CA SER A 102 21.89 -0.60 -22.11
C SER A 102 22.79 0.39 -21.37
N PHE A 103 22.47 1.70 -21.41
CA PHE A 103 23.19 2.72 -20.66
C PHE A 103 23.22 2.47 -19.15
N LEU A 104 22.23 1.75 -18.60
CA LEU A 104 22.18 1.40 -17.17
C LEU A 104 23.33 0.46 -16.76
N GLU A 105 23.83 -0.35 -17.68
CA GLU A 105 24.97 -1.26 -17.42
C GLU A 105 26.28 -0.51 -17.21
N ALA A 106 26.36 0.76 -17.63
CA ALA A 106 27.54 1.60 -17.46
C ALA A 106 27.64 2.23 -16.06
N TYR A 107 26.59 2.15 -15.23
CA TYR A 107 26.57 2.73 -13.90
C TYR A 107 27.04 1.72 -12.85
N THR A 108 28.00 2.13 -12.01
CA THR A 108 28.42 1.36 -10.83
C THR A 108 27.68 1.78 -9.56
N ASP A 109 27.13 2.99 -9.55
CA ASP A 109 26.35 3.54 -8.44
C ASP A 109 24.84 3.42 -8.71
N ALA A 110 24.12 2.85 -7.74
CA ALA A 110 22.70 2.55 -7.87
C ALA A 110 21.83 3.81 -7.84
N GLU A 111 22.23 4.84 -7.09
CA GLU A 111 21.45 6.07 -6.96
C GLU A 111 21.54 6.90 -8.25
N ALA A 112 22.74 7.06 -8.79
CA ALA A 112 22.94 7.69 -10.10
C ALA A 112 22.23 6.94 -11.25
N ALA A 113 22.19 5.60 -11.20
CA ALA A 113 21.44 4.79 -12.17
C ALA A 113 19.91 5.03 -12.05
N CYS A 114 19.39 5.13 -10.83
CA CYS A 114 17.98 5.43 -10.58
C CYS A 114 17.61 6.82 -11.11
N ASP A 115 18.44 7.84 -10.86
CA ASP A 115 18.19 9.20 -11.35
C ASP A 115 18.12 9.25 -12.88
N ALA A 116 19.05 8.58 -13.56
CA ALA A 116 19.05 8.51 -15.01
C ALA A 116 17.83 7.75 -15.56
N PHE A 117 17.45 6.64 -14.93
CA PHE A 117 16.24 5.88 -15.26
C PHE A 117 14.97 6.74 -15.13
N TYR A 118 14.78 7.38 -13.98
CA TYR A 118 13.61 8.22 -13.73
C TYR A 118 13.58 9.47 -14.60
N GLY A 119 14.75 10.02 -14.97
CA GLY A 119 14.83 11.11 -15.95
C GLY A 119 14.19 10.74 -17.28
N ILE A 120 14.52 9.56 -17.83
CA ILE A 120 13.93 9.08 -19.09
C ILE A 120 12.45 8.75 -18.91
N LEU A 121 12.09 8.02 -17.85
CA LEU A 121 10.70 7.63 -17.58
C LEU A 121 9.79 8.87 -17.49
N ASN A 122 10.23 9.89 -16.76
CA ASN A 122 9.46 11.14 -16.63
C ASN A 122 9.38 11.91 -17.95
N SER A 123 10.41 11.87 -18.80
CA SER A 123 10.36 12.48 -20.13
C SER A 123 9.30 11.83 -21.03
N VAL A 124 9.06 10.52 -20.87
CA VAL A 124 8.00 9.80 -21.59
C VAL A 124 6.63 10.14 -21.01
N LEU A 125 6.51 10.25 -19.69
CA LEU A 125 5.24 10.54 -19.02
C LEU A 125 4.77 12.01 -19.14
N GLN A 126 5.69 12.96 -19.41
CA GLN A 126 5.37 14.39 -19.59
C GLN A 126 5.00 14.77 -21.04
N ARG A 127 5.02 13.82 -21.99
CA ARG A 127 4.61 14.02 -23.39
C ARG A 127 3.13 13.75 -23.60
#